data_AF-A0A4R4KY44-F1
#
_entry.id   AF-A0A4R4KY44-F1
#
_cell.length_a   1.000
_cell.length_b   1.000
_cell.length_c   1.000
_cell.angle_alpha   90.00
_cell.angle_beta   90.00
_cell.angle_gamma   90.00
#
_symmetry.space_group_name_H-M   'P 1'
#
loop_
_entity.id
_entity.type
_entity.pdbx_description
1 polymer ?
#
loop_
_entity_poly.entity_id
_entity_poly.type
_entity_poly.pdbx_seq_one_letter_code
_entity_poly.pdbx_strand_id
1 'polypeptide(L)'
;MSTGQGRTTRARLAALVASPVLAAGPLAAPPAAHAATVQQSYAYVHADQPLTLAYTPSAARNQNTSRSPNKVARIDVGRYQVWLPDVATKLGSSLGVAHVTAYGDAASYCSVEKLDRYGYVSPVTGEVFVFGITVWVRCFDTSGAPADSEFTASWASASGMAGGHSDFAYLTTSVPDHDHELPAETQFNSAGQVNKVRHVGVGRYTVYFQGLGSRQLPADADRGHVQVTARDDRGRRCKVLTFWVNDENTQVDVACHNAAGEPSDSRFSISYSRDTSLVWTPWGAYTRVSGGAVHPQWTYPAGSTSVTRGTGRDEGLFWVQTPMDGFMARGNVQVTAVGSGAHHCKVARWSPEKGVWVRCFTSRGDPIRNPFLVSFAL
;
A
#
# COMPACT_ATOMS: atom_id res chain seq x y z
N MET A 1 -1.23 -42.39 88.55
CA MET A 1 -1.45 -41.69 89.83
C MET A 1 -1.73 -40.23 89.56
N SER A 2 -2.60 -39.66 90.37
CA SER A 2 -3.39 -38.43 90.19
C SER A 2 -2.62 -37.14 90.49
N THR A 3 -3.15 -36.02 89.96
CA THR A 3 -3.11 -34.62 90.51
C THR A 3 -1.76 -33.89 90.58
N GLY A 4 -1.66 -32.56 90.42
CA GLY A 4 -2.65 -31.49 90.43
C GLY A 4 -2.01 -30.11 90.18
N GLN A 5 -2.87 -29.09 90.09
CA GLN A 5 -2.63 -27.70 89.70
C GLN A 5 -1.75 -26.86 90.65
N GLY A 6 -1.16 -25.78 90.12
CA GLY A 6 -0.72 -24.61 90.87
C GLY A 6 -0.61 -23.35 89.99
N ARG A 7 -1.44 -22.34 90.28
CA ARG A 7 -1.49 -20.99 89.67
C ARG A 7 -0.36 -20.10 90.20
N THR A 8 0.10 -19.13 89.40
CA THR A 8 0.46 -17.77 89.89
C THR A 8 0.41 -16.70 88.79
N THR A 9 0.33 -15.46 89.27
CA THR A 9 -0.29 -14.24 88.72
C THR A 9 0.65 -13.31 87.93
N ARG A 10 0.06 -12.67 86.90
CA ARG A 10 0.16 -11.26 86.41
C ARG A 10 1.44 -10.42 86.67
N ALA A 11 1.93 -9.79 85.60
CA ALA A 11 2.09 -8.32 85.52
C ALA A 11 2.16 -7.86 84.04
N ARG A 12 1.36 -6.85 83.68
CA ARG A 12 1.39 -6.14 82.39
C ARG A 12 2.23 -4.86 82.55
N LEU A 13 3.15 -4.60 81.64
CA LEU A 13 3.79 -3.30 81.43
C LEU A 13 3.70 -2.98 79.93
N ALA A 14 3.03 -1.88 79.62
CA ALA A 14 2.81 -1.36 78.28
C ALA A 14 4.02 -0.52 77.85
N ALA A 15 4.61 -0.82 76.69
CA ALA A 15 5.63 0.01 76.05
C ALA A 15 5.00 0.77 74.88
N LEU A 16 5.14 2.10 74.89
CA LEU A 16 4.76 2.98 73.79
C LEU A 16 5.64 2.71 72.56
N VAL A 17 5.01 2.51 71.41
CA VAL A 17 5.64 2.40 70.09
C VAL A 17 5.65 3.79 69.46
N ALA A 18 6.82 4.33 69.13
CA ALA A 18 6.97 5.54 68.32
C ALA A 18 7.10 5.14 66.84
N SER A 19 6.10 5.50 66.03
CA SER A 19 6.12 5.29 64.57
C SER A 19 6.81 6.46 63.86
N PRO A 20 7.73 6.21 62.91
CA PRO A 20 8.27 7.27 62.06
C PRO A 20 7.27 7.68 60.98
N VAL A 21 7.01 8.98 60.87
CA VAL A 21 6.21 9.59 59.79
C VAL A 21 7.09 9.69 58.54
N LEU A 22 6.80 8.88 57.52
CA LEU A 22 7.33 9.04 56.17
C LEU A 22 6.53 10.14 55.46
N ALA A 23 7.18 11.27 55.16
CA ALA A 23 6.63 12.33 54.35
C ALA A 23 6.52 11.86 52.89
N ALA A 24 5.31 11.58 52.42
CA ALA A 24 5.02 11.31 51.01
C ALA A 24 5.02 12.64 50.23
N GLY A 25 6.09 12.91 49.48
CA GLY A 25 6.10 13.97 48.49
C GLY A 25 5.13 13.63 47.34
N PRO A 26 4.51 14.62 46.67
CA PRO A 26 3.63 14.36 45.54
C PRO A 26 4.44 13.69 44.42
N LEU A 27 4.07 12.46 44.08
CA LEU A 27 4.51 11.78 42.86
C LEU A 27 4.05 12.65 41.69
N ALA A 28 4.99 13.28 40.98
CA ALA A 28 4.71 13.87 39.68
C ALA A 28 4.16 12.77 38.78
N ALA A 29 2.91 12.91 38.34
CA ALA A 29 2.34 12.00 37.35
C ALA A 29 3.27 11.99 36.12
N PRO A 30 3.63 10.82 35.57
CA PRO A 30 4.35 10.78 34.32
C PRO A 30 3.54 11.56 33.28
N PRO A 31 4.18 12.35 32.39
CA PRO A 31 3.45 13.03 31.34
C PRO A 31 2.65 11.97 30.57
N ALA A 32 1.36 12.21 30.40
CA ALA A 32 0.52 11.37 29.56
C ALA A 32 1.20 11.23 28.21
N ALA A 33 1.63 10.02 27.86
CA ALA A 33 2.14 9.71 26.53
C ALA A 33 1.04 10.12 25.55
N HIS A 34 1.26 11.21 24.83
CA HIS A 34 0.35 11.60 23.77
C HIS A 34 0.41 10.47 22.75
N ALA A 35 -0.69 9.71 22.61
CA ALA A 35 -0.82 8.76 21.53
C ALA A 35 -0.53 9.52 20.23
N ALA A 36 0.56 9.16 19.54
CA ALA A 36 0.93 9.80 18.30
C ALA A 36 -0.25 9.67 17.34
N THR A 37 -0.89 10.78 17.00
CA THR A 37 -2.00 10.76 16.04
C THR A 37 -1.46 10.34 14.68
N VAL A 38 -2.10 9.35 14.08
CA VAL A 38 -1.81 8.93 12.72
C VAL A 38 -2.02 10.13 11.79
N GLN A 39 -0.99 10.50 11.04
CA GLN A 39 -1.09 11.47 9.96
C GLN A 39 -1.04 10.73 8.64
N GLN A 40 -2.13 10.81 7.89
CA GLN A 40 -2.29 10.18 6.60
C GLN A 40 -2.60 11.24 5.54
N SER A 41 -2.02 11.09 4.37
CA SER A 41 -2.35 11.87 3.18
C SER A 41 -2.41 10.94 1.98
N TYR A 42 -3.32 11.21 1.05
CA TYR A 42 -3.44 10.42 -0.16
C TYR A 42 -3.96 11.26 -1.32
N ALA A 43 -3.70 10.77 -2.52
CA ALA A 43 -4.27 11.31 -3.74
C ALA A 43 -4.40 10.22 -4.79
N TYR A 44 -5.33 10.38 -5.73
CA TYR A 44 -5.44 9.51 -6.88
C TYR A 44 -5.97 10.25 -8.10
N VAL A 45 -5.65 9.72 -9.28
CA VAL A 45 -6.13 10.21 -10.57
C VAL A 45 -6.48 9.06 -11.51
N HIS A 46 -7.47 9.29 -12.36
CA HIS A 46 -7.64 8.59 -13.64
C HIS A 46 -7.19 9.51 -14.77
N ALA A 47 -6.05 9.22 -15.39
CA ALA A 47 -5.52 9.97 -16.51
C ALA A 47 -6.11 9.40 -17.82
N ASP A 48 -7.15 10.07 -18.33
CA ASP A 48 -7.99 9.63 -19.46
C ASP A 48 -7.72 10.39 -20.77
N GLN A 49 -6.80 11.35 -20.78
CA GLN A 49 -6.42 12.11 -21.98
C GLN A 49 -4.93 11.93 -22.29
N PRO A 50 -4.52 10.78 -22.83
CA PRO A 50 -3.11 10.39 -22.92
C PRO A 50 -2.30 11.21 -23.94
N LEU A 51 -2.96 11.99 -24.80
CA LEU A 51 -2.33 12.86 -25.80
C LEU A 51 -2.40 14.36 -25.46
N THR A 52 -3.14 14.72 -24.41
CA THR A 52 -3.27 16.13 -23.99
C THR A 52 -2.02 16.58 -23.22
N LEU A 53 -1.42 17.70 -23.63
CA LEU A 53 -0.17 18.20 -23.04
C LEU A 53 -0.29 18.47 -21.53
N ALA A 54 -1.39 19.08 -21.07
CA ALA A 54 -1.68 19.25 -19.66
C ALA A 54 -3.19 19.42 -19.42
N TYR A 55 -3.72 18.79 -18.38
CA TYR A 55 -5.13 18.89 -18.02
C TYR A 55 -5.38 18.54 -16.55
N THR A 56 -6.57 18.89 -16.07
CA THR A 56 -7.10 18.43 -14.77
C THR A 56 -8.04 17.25 -15.04
N PRO A 57 -7.75 16.05 -14.54
CA PRO A 57 -8.66 14.91 -14.66
C PRO A 57 -10.04 15.18 -14.03
N SER A 58 -11.05 14.45 -14.48
CA SER A 58 -12.43 14.56 -13.96
C SER A 58 -12.46 14.49 -12.42
N ALA A 59 -13.14 15.46 -11.79
CA ALA A 59 -13.26 15.56 -10.34
C ALA A 59 -13.77 14.28 -9.67
N ALA A 60 -14.59 13.48 -10.37
CA ALA A 60 -15.10 12.22 -9.84
C ALA A 60 -13.97 11.19 -9.57
N ARG A 61 -12.90 11.21 -10.38
CA ARG A 61 -11.76 10.28 -10.31
C ARG A 61 -10.45 11.01 -10.04
N ASN A 62 -10.52 12.16 -9.36
CA ASN A 62 -9.41 13.04 -9.06
C ASN A 62 -9.55 13.55 -7.62
N GLN A 63 -8.94 12.84 -6.68
CA GLN A 63 -9.05 13.13 -5.25
C GLN A 63 -7.68 13.46 -4.67
N ASN A 64 -7.67 14.40 -3.74
CA ASN A 64 -6.49 14.78 -2.98
C ASN A 64 -6.91 15.21 -1.57
N THR A 65 -6.26 14.67 -0.54
CA THR A 65 -6.52 15.04 0.85
C THR A 65 -6.29 16.53 1.15
N SER A 66 -5.46 17.21 0.36
CA SER A 66 -5.26 18.66 0.46
C SER A 66 -6.40 19.49 -0.13
N ARG A 67 -7.33 18.86 -0.85
CA ARG A 67 -8.45 19.46 -1.61
C ARG A 67 -8.03 20.28 -2.83
N SER A 68 -6.73 20.40 -3.10
CA SER A 68 -6.24 20.96 -4.36
C SER A 68 -6.32 19.91 -5.48
N PRO A 69 -6.89 20.23 -6.66
CA PRO A 69 -7.07 19.25 -7.72
C PRO A 69 -5.74 18.79 -8.29
N ASN A 70 -5.58 17.48 -8.49
CA ASN A 70 -4.39 16.96 -9.17
C ASN A 70 -4.44 17.30 -10.65
N LYS A 71 -3.26 17.39 -11.27
CA LYS A 71 -3.10 17.70 -12.69
C LYS A 71 -2.20 16.66 -13.35
N VAL A 72 -2.41 16.42 -14.63
CA VAL A 72 -1.60 15.51 -15.44
C VAL A 72 -1.02 16.30 -16.60
N ALA A 73 0.28 16.13 -16.84
CA ALA A 73 0.98 16.68 -17.99
C ALA A 73 1.70 15.58 -18.76
N ARG A 74 1.53 15.54 -20.08
CA ARG A 74 2.30 14.69 -20.99
C ARG A 74 3.59 15.42 -21.33
N ILE A 75 4.73 14.81 -21.00
CA ILE A 75 6.07 15.38 -21.20
C ILE A 75 6.71 14.85 -22.48
N ASP A 76 6.47 13.58 -22.78
CA ASP A 76 6.98 12.87 -23.96
C ASP A 76 6.04 11.69 -24.28
N VAL A 77 6.26 10.97 -25.37
CA VAL A 77 5.53 9.74 -25.69
C VAL A 77 5.64 8.77 -24.51
N GLY A 78 4.50 8.39 -23.95
CA GLY A 78 4.41 7.48 -22.81
C GLY A 78 5.07 8.02 -21.54
N ARG A 79 5.33 9.32 -21.41
CA ARG A 79 5.88 9.92 -20.17
C ARG A 79 4.97 11.03 -19.66
N TYR A 80 4.55 10.88 -18.42
CA TYR A 80 3.63 11.80 -17.76
C TYR A 80 4.15 12.28 -16.41
N GLN A 81 3.81 13.51 -16.06
CA GLN A 81 3.86 14.02 -14.71
C GLN A 81 2.44 14.07 -14.15
N VAL A 82 2.25 13.56 -12.94
CA VAL A 82 1.05 13.78 -12.14
C VAL A 82 1.43 14.70 -10.98
N TRP A 83 0.92 15.92 -10.97
CA TRP A 83 1.13 16.87 -9.88
C TRP A 83 0.07 16.67 -8.81
N LEU A 84 0.54 16.39 -7.60
CA LEU A 84 -0.24 16.23 -6.38
C LEU A 84 0.05 17.44 -5.47
N PRO A 85 -0.74 18.52 -5.57
CA PRO A 85 -0.50 19.73 -4.81
C PRO A 85 -0.78 19.56 -3.31
N ASP A 86 0.01 20.27 -2.51
CA ASP A 86 -0.15 20.49 -1.08
C ASP A 86 -0.12 19.21 -0.22
N VAL A 87 0.39 18.11 -0.77
CA VAL A 87 0.65 16.86 -0.03
C VAL A 87 2.14 16.63 0.17
N ALA A 88 2.50 16.01 1.30
CA ALA A 88 3.89 15.78 1.69
C ALA A 88 4.76 17.03 1.44
N THR A 89 4.41 18.15 2.08
CA THR A 89 5.13 19.43 1.98
C THR A 89 6.25 19.54 3.00
N LYS A 90 6.24 18.74 4.07
CA LYS A 90 7.29 18.73 5.10
C LYS A 90 8.58 18.10 4.57
N LEU A 91 9.67 18.87 4.52
CA LEU A 91 11.00 18.36 4.18
C LEU A 91 11.48 17.29 5.17
N GLY A 92 12.25 16.33 4.68
CA GLY A 92 12.73 15.19 5.47
C GLY A 92 11.65 14.17 5.86
N SER A 93 10.38 14.38 5.47
CA SER A 93 9.33 13.36 5.64
C SER A 93 9.42 12.29 4.55
N SER A 94 8.70 11.19 4.75
CA SER A 94 8.46 10.20 3.69
C SER A 94 7.91 10.85 2.42
N LEU A 95 8.37 10.39 1.25
CA LEU A 95 7.79 10.72 -0.06
C LEU A 95 6.49 9.96 -0.32
N GLY A 96 6.12 9.03 0.55
CA GLY A 96 5.01 8.11 0.37
C GLY A 96 5.31 7.02 -0.66
N VAL A 97 4.26 6.32 -1.05
CA VAL A 97 4.26 5.27 -2.05
C VAL A 97 3.30 5.65 -3.17
N ALA A 98 3.71 5.39 -4.41
CA ALA A 98 2.82 5.51 -5.56
C ALA A 98 2.70 4.17 -6.31
N HIS A 99 1.50 3.95 -6.82
CA HIS A 99 1.16 2.86 -7.71
C HIS A 99 0.53 3.41 -8.99
N VAL A 100 0.79 2.73 -10.09
CA VAL A 100 0.16 3.01 -11.38
C VAL A 100 -0.25 1.70 -12.03
N THR A 101 -1.42 1.71 -12.66
CA THR A 101 -1.93 0.64 -13.50
C THR A 101 -2.37 1.24 -14.83
N ALA A 102 -1.96 0.65 -15.95
CA ALA A 102 -2.46 1.07 -17.26
C ALA A 102 -3.97 0.82 -17.37
N TYR A 103 -4.65 1.60 -18.20
CA TYR A 103 -6.08 1.51 -18.44
C TYR A 103 -6.40 1.14 -19.90
N GLY A 104 -7.56 0.55 -20.16
CA GLY A 104 -8.06 0.20 -21.49
C GLY A 104 -7.70 -1.21 -21.98
N ASP A 105 -8.18 -1.55 -23.17
CA ASP A 105 -8.12 -2.92 -23.72
C ASP A 105 -6.78 -3.31 -24.35
N ALA A 106 -5.90 -2.36 -24.65
CA ALA A 106 -4.57 -2.64 -25.18
C ALA A 106 -3.67 -3.26 -24.11
N ALA A 107 -2.70 -4.08 -24.52
CA ALA A 107 -1.75 -4.75 -23.63
C ALA A 107 -0.63 -3.82 -23.09
N SER A 108 -0.79 -2.50 -23.23
CA SER A 108 0.12 -1.50 -22.65
C SER A 108 0.23 -1.67 -21.13
N TYR A 109 1.35 -1.25 -20.58
CA TYR A 109 1.59 -1.24 -19.14
C TYR A 109 2.30 0.05 -18.74
N CYS A 110 2.17 0.42 -17.46
CA CYS A 110 2.81 1.61 -16.92
C CYS A 110 3.60 1.29 -15.65
N SER A 111 4.65 2.05 -15.40
CA SER A 111 5.49 2.02 -14.22
C SER A 111 5.56 3.42 -13.59
N VAL A 112 5.93 3.46 -12.30
CA VAL A 112 6.32 4.71 -11.66
C VAL A 112 7.78 4.95 -12.02
N GLU A 113 8.14 6.03 -12.69
CA GLU A 113 9.56 6.33 -12.95
C GLU A 113 10.26 6.76 -11.66
N LYS A 114 9.67 7.75 -10.99
CA LYS A 114 10.17 8.32 -9.73
C LYS A 114 9.10 9.16 -9.03
N LEU A 115 9.40 9.51 -7.78
CA LEU A 115 8.66 10.48 -6.98
C LEU A 115 9.60 11.63 -6.66
N ASP A 116 9.16 12.86 -6.92
CA ASP A 116 9.91 14.07 -6.59
C ASP A 116 9.02 15.02 -5.78
N ARG A 117 9.63 15.82 -4.91
CA ARG A 117 8.99 17.03 -4.38
C ARG A 117 9.18 18.15 -5.39
N TYR A 118 8.13 18.95 -5.60
CA TYR A 118 8.28 20.19 -6.35
C TYR A 118 8.03 21.38 -5.44
N GLY A 119 8.75 22.47 -5.71
CA GLY A 119 8.91 23.56 -4.78
C GLY A 119 9.63 24.75 -5.38
N TYR A 120 9.91 25.73 -4.54
CA TYR A 120 10.66 26.94 -4.85
C TYR A 120 11.72 27.15 -3.78
N VAL A 121 12.95 27.49 -4.19
CA VAL A 121 14.00 27.91 -3.26
C VAL A 121 14.14 29.42 -3.40
N SER A 122 13.96 30.13 -2.29
CA SER A 122 14.14 31.58 -2.25
C SER A 122 15.60 31.93 -2.58
N PRO A 123 15.86 32.72 -3.64
CA PRO A 123 17.22 33.11 -4.00
C PRO A 123 17.81 34.14 -3.02
N VAL A 124 16.97 34.74 -2.17
CA VAL A 124 17.40 35.74 -1.17
C VAL A 124 17.72 35.08 0.16
N THR A 125 16.85 34.19 0.63
CA THR A 125 16.96 33.60 1.98
C THR A 125 17.50 32.17 1.97
N GLY A 126 17.55 31.50 0.81
CA GLY A 126 17.87 30.07 0.71
C GLY A 126 16.76 29.14 1.23
N GLU A 127 15.62 29.70 1.66
CA GLU A 127 14.50 28.93 2.21
C GLU A 127 13.83 28.08 1.12
N VAL A 128 13.51 26.83 1.47
CA VAL A 128 12.90 25.86 0.55
C VAL A 128 11.41 25.72 0.85
N PHE A 129 10.58 26.14 -0.11
CA PHE A 129 9.13 25.97 -0.09
C PHE A 129 8.75 24.75 -0.92
N VAL A 130 8.04 23.79 -0.33
CA VAL A 130 7.56 22.59 -1.05
C VAL A 130 6.06 22.71 -1.26
N PHE A 131 5.62 22.52 -2.49
CA PHE A 131 4.23 22.68 -2.91
C PHE A 131 3.52 21.36 -3.18
N GLY A 132 4.21 20.21 -3.11
CA GLY A 132 3.59 18.92 -3.32
C GLY A 132 4.54 17.83 -3.82
N ILE A 133 3.93 16.77 -4.33
CA ILE A 133 4.60 15.62 -4.94
C ILE A 133 4.32 15.57 -6.44
N THR A 134 5.33 15.21 -7.22
CA THR A 134 5.17 14.79 -8.62
C THR A 134 5.36 13.29 -8.71
N VAL A 135 4.34 12.59 -9.21
CA VAL A 135 4.46 11.19 -9.64
C VAL A 135 4.82 11.17 -11.11
N TRP A 136 6.00 10.67 -11.43
CA TRP A 136 6.40 10.45 -12.83
C TRP A 136 5.94 9.07 -13.26
N VAL A 137 5.19 9.01 -14.35
CA VAL A 137 4.64 7.78 -14.92
C VAL A 137 5.27 7.54 -16.27
N ARG A 138 5.67 6.28 -16.53
CA ARG A 138 6.11 5.81 -17.83
C ARG A 138 5.17 4.72 -18.30
N CYS A 139 4.71 4.80 -19.54
CA CYS A 139 3.87 3.79 -20.17
C CYS A 139 4.57 3.25 -21.42
N PHE A 140 4.38 1.97 -21.66
CA PHE A 140 5.05 1.19 -22.69
C PHE A 140 4.05 0.30 -23.43
N ASP A 141 4.34 0.01 -24.69
CA ASP A 141 3.71 -1.08 -25.41
C ASP A 141 4.33 -2.43 -25.03
N THR A 142 3.88 -3.52 -25.66
CA THR A 142 4.34 -4.89 -25.35
C THR A 142 5.77 -5.17 -25.78
N SER A 143 6.35 -4.35 -26.68
CA SER A 143 7.76 -4.44 -27.05
C SER A 143 8.68 -3.76 -26.03
N GLY A 144 8.12 -2.95 -25.13
CA GLY A 144 8.85 -2.10 -24.21
C GLY A 144 9.19 -0.72 -24.76
N ALA A 145 8.65 -0.35 -25.93
CA ALA A 145 8.79 1.00 -26.47
C ALA A 145 7.85 1.96 -25.71
N PRO A 146 8.26 3.21 -25.45
CA PRO A 146 7.38 4.22 -24.86
C PRO A 146 6.12 4.40 -25.70
N ALA A 147 4.96 4.37 -25.05
CA ALA A 147 3.67 4.48 -25.71
C ALA A 147 2.69 5.26 -24.85
N ASP A 148 1.95 6.18 -25.47
CA ASP A 148 0.87 6.91 -24.79
C ASP A 148 -0.26 5.95 -24.43
N SER A 149 -0.70 6.01 -23.17
CA SER A 149 -1.76 5.14 -22.66
C SER A 149 -2.49 5.84 -21.52
N GLU A 150 -3.79 5.60 -21.43
CA GLU A 150 -4.55 5.93 -20.22
C GLU A 150 -4.02 5.13 -19.03
N PHE A 151 -4.15 5.68 -17.81
CA PHE A 151 -3.72 5.00 -16.59
C PHE A 151 -4.48 5.50 -15.35
N THR A 152 -4.50 4.66 -14.31
CA THR A 152 -4.87 5.05 -12.95
C THR A 152 -3.61 5.17 -12.10
N ALA A 153 -3.47 6.26 -11.35
CA ALA A 153 -2.39 6.40 -10.37
C ALA A 153 -2.96 6.70 -8.99
N SER A 154 -2.32 6.16 -7.97
CA SER A 154 -2.60 6.42 -6.56
C SER A 154 -1.32 6.74 -5.81
N TRP A 155 -1.41 7.59 -4.81
CA TRP A 155 -0.34 7.94 -3.90
C TRP A 155 -0.85 7.96 -2.47
N ALA A 156 -0.06 7.43 -1.54
CA ALA A 156 -0.36 7.47 -0.12
C ALA A 156 0.91 7.74 0.68
N SER A 157 0.78 8.52 1.74
CA SER A 157 1.82 8.71 2.76
C SER A 157 1.18 8.67 4.13
N ALA A 158 1.89 8.05 5.05
CA ALA A 158 1.45 7.84 6.41
C ALA A 158 2.63 8.04 7.38
N SER A 159 2.32 8.52 8.59
CA SER A 159 3.25 8.61 9.71
C SER A 159 2.50 8.50 11.04
N GLY A 160 3.24 8.22 12.11
CA GLY A 160 2.67 7.90 13.43
C GLY A 160 2.36 6.41 13.58
N MET A 161 1.86 6.01 14.74
CA MET A 161 1.42 4.63 15.01
C MET A 161 -0.10 4.60 15.08
N ALA A 162 -0.72 3.69 14.31
CA ALA A 162 -2.15 3.48 14.40
C ALA A 162 -2.44 2.43 15.46
N GLY A 163 -3.10 2.83 16.56
CA GLY A 163 -3.91 1.89 17.33
C GLY A 163 -5.26 1.74 16.64
N GLY A 164 -5.51 0.62 15.96
CA GLY A 164 -6.78 0.38 15.28
C GLY A 164 -6.76 -0.81 14.33
N HIS A 165 -7.92 -1.43 14.09
CA HIS A 165 -8.12 -2.73 13.44
C HIS A 165 -7.73 -2.88 11.95
N SER A 166 -7.00 -1.93 11.35
CA SER A 166 -6.59 -2.00 9.95
C SER A 166 -5.09 -1.87 9.81
N ASP A 167 -4.47 -2.78 9.05
CA ASP A 167 -3.03 -2.75 8.80
C ASP A 167 -2.72 -2.00 7.51
N PHE A 168 -1.66 -1.22 7.53
CA PHE A 168 -1.13 -0.57 6.33
C PHE A 168 0.38 -0.45 6.42
N ALA A 169 1.05 -0.87 5.36
CA ALA A 169 2.49 -0.67 5.22
C ALA A 169 2.84 -0.43 3.76
N TYR A 170 3.93 0.29 3.55
CA TYR A 170 4.52 0.42 2.24
C TYR A 170 6.03 0.54 2.33
N LEU A 171 6.68 0.28 1.20
CA LEU A 171 8.05 0.66 0.97
C LEU A 171 8.29 0.96 -0.52
N THR A 172 9.34 1.72 -0.78
CA THR A 172 9.90 1.89 -2.12
C THR A 172 11.38 1.54 -2.08
N THR A 173 11.82 0.65 -2.97
CA THR A 173 13.24 0.28 -3.02
C THR A 173 14.05 1.36 -3.73
N SER A 174 15.26 1.64 -3.23
CA SER A 174 16.22 2.55 -3.86
C SER A 174 17.24 1.80 -4.72
N VAL A 175 17.58 0.56 -4.35
CA VAL A 175 18.61 -0.25 -5.02
C VAL A 175 18.02 -1.60 -5.49
N PRO A 176 18.30 -2.04 -6.74
CA PRO A 176 17.59 -3.19 -7.32
C PRO A 176 18.31 -4.54 -7.21
N ASP A 177 19.60 -4.61 -6.89
CA ASP A 177 20.43 -5.80 -7.16
C ASP A 177 21.13 -6.40 -5.92
N HIS A 178 20.78 -5.93 -4.71
CA HIS A 178 21.26 -6.51 -3.45
C HIS A 178 20.37 -6.14 -2.26
N ASP A 179 20.58 -6.84 -1.15
CA ASP A 179 20.00 -6.54 0.15
C ASP A 179 20.44 -5.16 0.62
N HIS A 180 19.48 -4.34 1.07
CA HIS A 180 19.77 -3.05 1.65
C HIS A 180 18.76 -2.71 2.75
N GLU A 181 19.23 -1.96 3.75
CA GLU A 181 18.33 -1.32 4.69
C GLU A 181 17.58 -0.18 3.99
N LEU A 182 16.29 -0.11 4.24
CA LEU A 182 15.44 0.94 3.67
C LEU A 182 15.50 2.18 4.55
N PRO A 183 15.84 3.36 3.99
CA PRO A 183 15.74 4.61 4.73
C PRO A 183 14.33 4.85 5.25
N ALA A 184 14.18 5.44 6.44
CA ALA A 184 12.88 5.63 7.09
C ALA A 184 11.91 6.45 6.22
N GLU A 185 12.42 7.36 5.39
CA GLU A 185 11.66 8.18 4.45
C GLU A 185 11.13 7.44 3.21
N THR A 186 11.46 6.15 3.06
CA THR A 186 11.01 5.32 1.93
C THR A 186 9.97 4.29 2.32
N GLN A 187 9.57 4.24 3.58
CA GLN A 187 8.71 3.20 4.13
C GLN A 187 7.78 3.70 5.23
N PHE A 188 6.76 2.90 5.50
CA PHE A 188 5.86 3.06 6.64
C PHE A 188 5.32 1.69 7.04
N ASN A 189 5.01 1.53 8.32
CA ASN A 189 4.35 0.35 8.85
C ASN A 189 3.48 0.74 10.04
N SER A 190 2.18 0.44 9.97
CA SER A 190 1.21 0.75 11.02
C SER A 190 1.51 0.09 12.36
N ALA A 191 2.23 -1.04 12.39
CA ALA A 191 2.70 -1.71 13.60
C ALA A 191 3.97 -1.09 14.21
N GLY A 192 4.48 0.01 13.63
CA GLY A 192 5.67 0.72 14.14
C GLY A 192 6.98 -0.04 13.94
N GLN A 193 6.98 -1.09 13.10
CA GLN A 193 8.18 -1.88 12.79
C GLN A 193 8.85 -1.42 11.49
N VAL A 194 10.08 -1.87 11.27
CA VAL A 194 10.83 -1.61 10.03
C VAL A 194 10.55 -2.72 9.01
N ASN A 195 10.17 -2.34 7.80
CA ASN A 195 10.01 -3.27 6.68
C ASN A 195 11.38 -3.68 6.13
N LYS A 196 11.49 -4.91 5.63
CA LYS A 196 12.75 -5.44 5.07
C LYS A 196 12.54 -5.95 3.65
N VAL A 197 13.58 -5.84 2.84
CA VAL A 197 13.63 -6.40 1.49
C VAL A 197 14.91 -7.21 1.35
N ARG A 198 14.78 -8.44 0.84
CA ARG A 198 15.89 -9.32 0.51
C ARG A 198 15.88 -9.61 -0.98
N HIS A 199 16.98 -9.38 -1.67
CA HIS A 199 17.21 -9.84 -3.03
C HIS A 199 17.61 -11.31 -2.99
N VAL A 200 16.85 -12.16 -3.68
CA VAL A 200 17.04 -13.63 -3.62
C VAL A 200 17.44 -14.22 -4.98
N GLY A 201 17.63 -13.37 -5.98
CA GLY A 201 18.02 -13.73 -7.33
C GLY A 201 17.57 -12.67 -8.34
N VAL A 202 18.01 -12.79 -9.60
CA VAL A 202 17.68 -11.81 -10.65
C VAL A 202 16.15 -11.66 -10.80
N GLY A 203 15.66 -10.45 -10.60
CA GLY A 203 14.24 -10.09 -10.62
C GLY A 203 13.42 -10.75 -9.51
N ARG A 204 14.04 -11.23 -8.42
CA ARG A 204 13.36 -11.93 -7.32
C ARG A 204 13.72 -11.29 -5.99
N TYR A 205 12.68 -10.95 -5.23
CA TYR A 205 12.82 -10.33 -3.91
C TYR A 205 11.85 -10.96 -2.92
N THR A 206 12.22 -10.96 -1.65
CA THR A 206 11.31 -11.24 -0.53
C THR A 206 11.18 -9.99 0.32
N VAL A 207 9.94 -9.56 0.54
CA VAL A 207 9.58 -8.41 1.36
C VAL A 207 8.95 -8.90 2.66
N TYR A 208 9.37 -8.32 3.79
CA TYR A 208 8.81 -8.58 5.10
C TYR A 208 8.18 -7.31 5.67
N PHE A 209 6.86 -7.34 5.86
CA PHE A 209 6.12 -6.36 6.64
C PHE A 209 6.07 -6.82 8.10
N GLN A 210 7.09 -6.44 8.87
CA GLN A 210 7.28 -6.87 10.24
C GLN A 210 6.13 -6.42 11.15
N GLY A 211 5.69 -7.26 12.08
CA GLY A 211 4.60 -6.95 13.01
C GLY A 211 3.19 -7.01 12.40
N LEU A 212 3.07 -7.18 11.08
CA LEU A 212 1.78 -7.32 10.37
C LEU A 212 1.41 -8.80 10.16
N GLY A 213 1.62 -9.62 11.18
CA GLY A 213 1.25 -11.04 11.18
C GLY A 213 -0.22 -11.29 11.54
N SER A 214 -0.56 -12.54 11.86
CA SER A 214 -1.91 -12.96 12.29
C SER A 214 -1.99 -13.38 13.77
N ARG A 215 -0.89 -13.41 14.53
CA ARG A 215 -0.84 -13.94 15.91
C ARG A 215 -1.84 -13.31 16.88
N GLN A 216 -2.15 -12.04 16.68
CA GLN A 216 -3.04 -11.25 17.56
C GLN A 216 -4.44 -11.09 16.96
N LEU A 217 -4.72 -11.75 15.85
CA LEU A 217 -5.95 -11.60 15.10
C LEU A 217 -6.77 -12.90 15.07
N PRO A 218 -8.07 -12.82 14.81
CA PRO A 218 -8.92 -13.99 14.59
C PRO A 218 -8.39 -14.91 13.47
N ALA A 219 -8.77 -16.19 13.49
CA ALA A 219 -8.31 -17.18 12.51
C ALA A 219 -8.72 -16.87 11.05
N ASP A 220 -9.67 -15.96 10.81
CA ASP A 220 -10.08 -15.44 9.50
C ASP A 220 -9.32 -14.15 9.09
N ALA A 221 -8.27 -13.77 9.82
CA ALA A 221 -7.47 -12.58 9.56
C ALA A 221 -6.31 -12.81 8.57
N ASP A 222 -6.22 -13.98 7.95
CA ASP A 222 -5.35 -14.28 6.80
C ASP A 222 -5.86 -13.57 5.52
N ARG A 223 -6.08 -12.26 5.66
CA ARG A 223 -6.63 -11.35 4.67
C ARG A 223 -5.72 -10.16 4.47
N GLY A 224 -5.87 -9.55 3.32
CA GLY A 224 -5.08 -8.39 2.92
C GLY A 224 -4.99 -8.26 1.41
N HIS A 225 -4.40 -7.16 0.99
CA HIS A 225 -4.10 -6.85 -0.38
C HIS A 225 -2.65 -6.42 -0.48
N VAL A 226 -1.99 -6.86 -1.55
CA VAL A 226 -0.66 -6.41 -1.90
C VAL A 226 -0.73 -5.78 -3.28
N GLN A 227 -0.25 -4.55 -3.39
CA GLN A 227 -0.04 -3.90 -4.68
C GLN A 227 1.46 -3.77 -4.92
N VAL A 228 1.93 -4.22 -6.08
CA VAL A 228 3.32 -4.03 -6.52
C VAL A 228 3.30 -3.30 -7.86
N THR A 229 4.18 -2.31 -7.99
CA THR A 229 4.42 -1.57 -9.24
C THR A 229 5.92 -1.37 -9.43
N ALA A 230 6.44 -1.57 -10.64
CA ALA A 230 7.84 -1.29 -10.94
C ALA A 230 8.18 0.20 -10.77
N ARG A 231 9.40 0.47 -10.31
CA ARG A 231 10.01 1.81 -10.22
C ARG A 231 11.14 1.98 -11.24
N ASP A 232 10.80 2.17 -12.50
CA ASP A 232 11.72 2.01 -13.63
C ASP A 232 11.33 2.86 -14.83
N ASP A 233 12.32 3.23 -15.64
CA ASP A 233 12.20 4.03 -16.87
C ASP A 233 12.48 3.22 -18.15
N ARG A 234 12.68 1.90 -18.04
CA ARG A 234 13.08 0.98 -19.12
C ARG A 234 12.07 -0.14 -19.38
N GLY A 235 10.81 0.07 -18.98
CA GLY A 235 9.73 -0.87 -19.28
C GLY A 235 9.79 -2.17 -18.49
N ARG A 236 10.41 -2.20 -17.31
CA ARG A 236 10.28 -3.36 -16.39
C ARG A 236 8.93 -3.38 -15.71
N ARG A 237 8.47 -4.60 -15.37
CA ARG A 237 7.23 -4.86 -14.63
C ARG A 237 7.53 -5.70 -13.41
N CYS A 238 7.11 -5.24 -12.25
CA CYS A 238 7.20 -5.96 -10.98
C CYS A 238 5.81 -6.30 -10.49
N LYS A 239 5.66 -7.49 -9.93
CA LYS A 239 4.38 -8.04 -9.49
C LYS A 239 4.55 -9.01 -8.33
N VAL A 240 3.43 -9.41 -7.74
CA VAL A 240 3.45 -10.41 -6.66
C VAL A 240 3.75 -11.78 -7.26
N LEU A 241 4.79 -12.46 -6.77
CA LEU A 241 5.02 -13.87 -7.06
C LEU A 241 4.01 -14.72 -6.27
N THR A 242 4.04 -14.51 -4.95
CA THR A 242 3.15 -15.11 -3.95
C THR A 242 3.25 -14.28 -2.67
N PHE A 243 2.30 -14.42 -1.77
CA PHE A 243 2.36 -13.79 -0.46
C PHE A 243 1.55 -14.60 0.56
N TRP A 244 1.92 -14.46 1.82
CA TRP A 244 1.24 -15.11 2.94
C TRP A 244 1.45 -14.31 4.22
N VAL A 245 0.52 -14.52 5.14
CA VAL A 245 0.59 -14.00 6.49
C VAL A 245 1.07 -15.14 7.38
N ASN A 246 2.06 -14.88 8.22
CA ASN A 246 2.42 -15.77 9.32
C ASN A 246 2.13 -15.06 10.66
N ASP A 247 2.39 -15.73 11.77
CA ASP A 247 2.14 -15.21 13.11
C ASP A 247 2.76 -13.82 13.35
N GLU A 248 3.96 -13.56 12.84
CA GLU A 248 4.77 -12.38 13.19
C GLU A 248 4.80 -11.30 12.10
N ASN A 249 4.66 -11.68 10.83
CA ASN A 249 4.80 -10.78 9.70
C ASN A 249 3.96 -11.23 8.49
N THR A 250 3.73 -10.28 7.58
CA THR A 250 3.31 -10.61 6.21
C THR A 250 4.55 -10.69 5.33
N GLN A 251 4.73 -11.82 4.65
CA GLN A 251 5.79 -12.04 3.67
C GLN A 251 5.23 -11.96 2.25
N VAL A 252 5.90 -11.19 1.39
CA VAL A 252 5.57 -11.09 -0.04
C VAL A 252 6.81 -11.40 -0.86
N ASP A 253 6.70 -12.39 -1.75
CA ASP A 253 7.72 -12.58 -2.78
C ASP A 253 7.34 -11.77 -4.03
N VAL A 254 8.30 -11.05 -4.59
CA VAL A 254 8.15 -10.15 -5.73
C VAL A 254 8.91 -10.71 -6.93
N ALA A 255 8.29 -10.59 -8.10
CA ALA A 255 8.85 -10.97 -9.40
C ALA A 255 8.93 -9.75 -10.32
N CYS A 256 10.11 -9.44 -10.84
CA CYS A 256 10.32 -8.40 -11.83
C CYS A 256 10.81 -9.00 -13.15
N HIS A 257 10.22 -8.54 -14.25
CA HIS A 257 10.58 -8.96 -15.62
C HIS A 257 10.79 -7.75 -16.53
N ASN A 258 11.67 -7.91 -17.52
CA ASN A 258 11.82 -6.93 -18.61
C ASN A 258 10.65 -7.04 -19.61
N ALA A 259 10.67 -6.20 -20.66
CA ALA A 259 9.64 -6.22 -21.70
C ALA A 259 9.55 -7.57 -22.43
N ALA A 260 10.70 -8.21 -22.70
CA ALA A 260 10.79 -9.55 -23.31
C ALA A 260 10.24 -10.67 -22.41
N GLY A 261 10.04 -10.41 -21.12
CA GLY A 261 9.50 -11.35 -20.14
C GLY A 261 10.57 -12.16 -19.40
N GLU A 262 11.83 -11.78 -19.50
CA GLU A 262 12.93 -12.40 -18.76
C GLU A 262 13.02 -11.78 -17.35
N PRO A 263 13.42 -12.56 -16.33
CA PRO A 263 13.70 -12.01 -14.99
C PRO A 263 14.73 -10.88 -15.08
N SER A 264 14.43 -9.75 -14.44
CA SER A 264 15.30 -8.58 -14.46
C SER A 264 15.15 -7.77 -13.19
N ASP A 265 16.29 -7.41 -12.59
CA ASP A 265 16.32 -6.56 -11.41
C ASP A 265 15.73 -5.19 -11.71
N SER A 266 14.89 -4.72 -10.80
CA SER A 266 14.18 -3.44 -10.90
C SER A 266 13.88 -2.94 -9.51
N ARG A 267 13.89 -1.62 -9.35
CA ARG A 267 13.27 -1.01 -8.18
C ARG A 267 11.75 -1.24 -8.27
N PHE A 268 11.06 -1.20 -7.15
CA PHE A 268 9.60 -1.29 -7.08
C PHE A 268 9.02 -0.52 -5.89
N SER A 269 7.74 -0.19 -6.01
CA SER A 269 6.85 0.23 -4.93
C SER A 269 6.04 -0.99 -4.52
N ILE A 270 5.87 -1.20 -3.21
CA ILE A 270 4.94 -2.20 -2.68
C ILE A 270 4.16 -1.62 -1.51
N SER A 271 2.86 -1.89 -1.49
CA SER A 271 1.99 -1.62 -0.35
C SER A 271 1.25 -2.87 0.07
N TYR A 272 1.01 -2.99 1.36
CA TYR A 272 0.15 -3.97 1.98
C TYR A 272 -0.97 -3.26 2.73
N SER A 273 -2.21 -3.73 2.57
CA SER A 273 -3.36 -3.26 3.33
C SER A 273 -4.20 -4.42 3.85
N ARG A 274 -4.73 -4.31 5.07
CA ARG A 274 -5.70 -5.26 5.64
C ARG A 274 -6.86 -4.47 6.23
N ASP A 275 -8.07 -4.87 5.87
CA ASP A 275 -9.32 -4.23 6.34
C ASP A 275 -9.42 -2.73 6.03
N THR A 276 -8.75 -2.31 4.96
CA THR A 276 -8.65 -0.93 4.49
C THR A 276 -8.24 -0.89 3.02
N SER A 277 -8.46 0.26 2.36
CA SER A 277 -8.10 0.47 0.96
C SER A 277 -6.57 0.62 0.76
N LEU A 278 -6.14 0.59 -0.49
CA LEU A 278 -4.73 0.76 -0.87
C LEU A 278 -4.17 2.16 -0.55
N VAL A 279 -5.04 3.15 -0.30
CA VAL A 279 -4.65 4.48 0.17
C VAL A 279 -4.92 4.67 1.67
N TRP A 280 -5.16 3.57 2.39
CA TRP A 280 -5.43 3.47 3.82
C TRP A 280 -6.73 4.15 4.30
N THR A 281 -7.77 4.18 3.44
CA THR A 281 -9.10 4.68 3.80
C THR A 281 -10.06 3.52 4.07
N PRO A 282 -11.06 3.67 4.95
CA PRO A 282 -12.05 2.62 5.20
C PRO A 282 -13.01 2.39 4.01
N TRP A 283 -12.99 3.28 3.01
CA TRP A 283 -13.86 3.19 1.84
C TRP A 283 -13.10 2.59 0.67
N GLY A 284 -13.17 1.27 0.55
CA GLY A 284 -12.55 0.55 -0.55
C GLY A 284 -12.99 -0.90 -0.60
N ALA A 285 -12.53 -1.58 -1.63
CA ALA A 285 -12.67 -3.02 -1.75
C ALA A 285 -11.39 -3.60 -2.32
N TYR A 286 -11.08 -4.85 -1.98
CA TYR A 286 -10.04 -5.60 -2.68
C TYR A 286 -10.40 -7.07 -2.75
N THR A 287 -9.87 -7.77 -3.75
CA THR A 287 -9.94 -9.22 -3.80
C THR A 287 -8.74 -9.82 -4.52
N ARG A 288 -8.45 -11.09 -4.21
CA ARG A 288 -7.57 -11.95 -5.02
C ARG A 288 -8.43 -12.84 -5.91
N VAL A 289 -8.15 -12.83 -7.20
CA VAL A 289 -8.78 -13.71 -8.19
C VAL A 289 -7.76 -14.75 -8.66
N SER A 290 -8.16 -16.02 -8.66
CA SER A 290 -7.39 -17.13 -9.22
C SER A 290 -8.32 -18.15 -9.84
N GLY A 291 -7.98 -18.67 -11.02
CA GLY A 291 -8.79 -19.70 -11.70
C GLY A 291 -10.22 -19.27 -12.07
N GLY A 292 -10.53 -17.97 -12.05
CA GLY A 292 -11.90 -17.47 -12.22
C GLY A 292 -12.77 -17.54 -10.96
N ALA A 293 -12.15 -17.64 -9.78
CA ALA A 293 -12.82 -17.55 -8.50
C ALA A 293 -12.16 -16.49 -7.61
N VAL A 294 -12.97 -15.87 -6.74
CA VAL A 294 -12.47 -15.02 -5.66
C VAL A 294 -11.92 -15.89 -4.54
N HIS A 295 -10.89 -15.41 -3.86
CA HIS A 295 -10.40 -16.06 -2.65
C HIS A 295 -11.06 -15.39 -1.43
N PRO A 296 -11.99 -16.06 -0.71
CA PRO A 296 -12.82 -15.40 0.31
C PRO A 296 -12.00 -14.75 1.41
N GLN A 297 -10.93 -15.41 1.87
CA GLN A 297 -10.03 -14.85 2.88
C GLN A 297 -9.23 -13.65 2.39
N TRP A 298 -9.07 -13.40 1.08
CA TRP A 298 -8.33 -12.24 0.56
C TRP A 298 -9.27 -11.17 0.00
N THR A 299 -10.46 -11.05 0.58
CA THR A 299 -11.52 -10.18 0.08
C THR A 299 -12.00 -9.21 1.16
N TYR A 300 -12.12 -7.94 0.79
CA TYR A 300 -12.63 -6.87 1.64
C TYR A 300 -13.60 -5.98 0.84
N PRO A 301 -14.75 -5.58 1.41
CA PRO A 301 -15.39 -6.20 2.58
C PRO A 301 -15.70 -7.69 2.32
N ALA A 302 -15.74 -8.51 3.37
CA ALA A 302 -15.94 -9.96 3.21
C ALA A 302 -17.31 -10.31 2.59
N GLY A 303 -17.37 -11.49 1.94
CA GLY A 303 -18.62 -12.22 1.67
C GLY A 303 -19.51 -11.72 0.52
N SER A 304 -19.08 -10.75 -0.27
CA SER A 304 -19.97 -10.05 -1.22
C SER A 304 -19.30 -9.69 -2.55
N THR A 305 -18.09 -10.19 -2.78
CA THR A 305 -17.39 -10.04 -4.06
C THR A 305 -17.60 -11.26 -4.93
N SER A 306 -17.91 -11.05 -6.21
CA SER A 306 -18.01 -12.12 -7.21
C SER A 306 -17.06 -11.83 -8.38
N VAL A 307 -16.71 -12.87 -9.12
CA VAL A 307 -15.97 -12.72 -10.38
C VAL A 307 -16.58 -13.57 -11.47
N THR A 308 -16.78 -12.98 -12.64
CA THR A 308 -17.10 -13.71 -13.87
C THR A 308 -15.88 -13.69 -14.78
N ARG A 309 -15.57 -14.82 -15.41
CA ARG A 309 -14.46 -14.92 -16.36
C ARG A 309 -14.97 -14.93 -17.80
N GLY A 310 -14.28 -14.22 -18.68
CA GLY A 310 -14.48 -14.29 -20.12
C GLY A 310 -13.94 -15.58 -20.73
N THR A 311 -14.55 -15.98 -21.84
CA THR A 311 -14.19 -17.14 -22.64
C THR A 311 -14.22 -16.78 -24.14
N GLY A 312 -13.56 -17.57 -24.98
CA GLY A 312 -13.53 -17.34 -26.42
C GLY A 312 -12.91 -15.98 -26.76
N ARG A 313 -13.70 -15.05 -27.31
CA ARG A 313 -13.24 -13.71 -27.68
C ARG A 313 -12.89 -12.83 -26.46
N ASP A 314 -13.41 -13.19 -25.28
CA ASP A 314 -13.16 -12.50 -24.01
C ASP A 314 -12.13 -13.22 -23.13
N GLU A 315 -11.36 -14.16 -23.70
CA GLU A 315 -10.31 -14.83 -22.93
C GLU A 315 -9.36 -13.78 -22.30
N GLY A 316 -9.01 -13.99 -21.03
CA GLY A 316 -8.19 -13.07 -20.24
C GLY A 316 -8.91 -11.84 -19.68
N LEU A 317 -10.21 -11.67 -19.94
CA LEU A 317 -11.04 -10.64 -19.30
C LEU A 317 -11.78 -11.21 -18.08
N PHE A 318 -11.90 -10.40 -17.03
CA PHE A 318 -12.58 -10.73 -15.78
C PHE A 318 -13.46 -9.57 -15.35
N TRP A 319 -14.67 -9.87 -14.87
CA TRP A 319 -15.61 -8.92 -14.29
C TRP A 319 -15.71 -9.15 -12.80
N VAL A 320 -15.20 -8.22 -12.00
CA VAL A 320 -15.19 -8.28 -10.54
C VAL A 320 -16.27 -7.35 -10.02
N GLN A 321 -17.24 -7.90 -9.29
CA GLN A 321 -18.30 -7.14 -8.63
C GLN A 321 -18.05 -7.13 -7.14
N THR A 322 -18.31 -5.99 -6.50
CA THR A 322 -18.04 -5.75 -5.07
C THR A 322 -19.22 -4.99 -4.43
N PRO A 323 -19.31 -4.92 -3.10
CA PRO A 323 -20.23 -3.99 -2.43
C PRO A 323 -20.05 -2.52 -2.79
N MET A 324 -18.85 -2.18 -3.30
CA MET A 324 -18.49 -0.80 -3.61
C MET A 324 -18.89 -0.40 -5.04
N ASP A 325 -19.53 -1.29 -5.81
CA ASP A 325 -19.89 -1.04 -7.21
C ASP A 325 -20.70 0.26 -7.34
N GLY A 326 -21.70 0.51 -6.49
CA GLY A 326 -22.47 1.76 -6.52
C GLY A 326 -21.66 3.07 -6.39
N PHE A 327 -20.40 3.01 -5.93
CA PHE A 327 -19.50 4.14 -5.77
C PHE A 327 -18.48 4.29 -6.92
N MET A 328 -18.42 3.35 -7.85
CA MET A 328 -17.42 3.27 -8.93
C MET A 328 -17.53 4.35 -10.02
N ALA A 329 -18.51 5.25 -9.90
CA ALA A 329 -18.51 6.51 -10.64
C ALA A 329 -17.34 7.41 -10.19
N ARG A 330 -16.85 7.18 -8.97
CA ARG A 330 -15.72 7.85 -8.34
C ARG A 330 -14.63 6.85 -7.96
N GLY A 331 -13.55 7.33 -7.36
CA GLY A 331 -12.49 6.49 -6.83
C GLY A 331 -11.42 6.10 -7.86
N ASN A 332 -10.59 5.14 -7.46
CA ASN A 332 -9.45 4.65 -8.20
C ASN A 332 -9.36 3.13 -8.12
N VAL A 333 -8.90 2.51 -9.19
CA VAL A 333 -8.67 1.06 -9.25
C VAL A 333 -7.19 0.81 -9.51
N GLN A 334 -6.59 -0.11 -8.75
CA GLN A 334 -5.24 -0.62 -9.00
C GLN A 334 -5.28 -2.15 -9.14
N VAL A 335 -4.46 -2.67 -10.05
CA VAL A 335 -4.34 -4.12 -10.31
C VAL A 335 -2.87 -4.50 -10.27
N THR A 336 -2.57 -5.65 -9.68
CA THR A 336 -1.26 -6.31 -9.86
C THR A 336 -1.46 -7.78 -10.18
N ALA A 337 -0.70 -8.29 -11.15
CA ALA A 337 -0.72 -9.71 -11.49
C ALA A 337 -0.09 -10.54 -10.38
N VAL A 338 -0.49 -11.81 -10.27
CA VAL A 338 0.09 -12.77 -9.33
C VAL A 338 0.66 -13.96 -10.11
N GLY A 339 1.82 -14.47 -9.69
CA GLY A 339 2.40 -15.73 -10.19
C GLY A 339 3.79 -15.60 -10.82
N SER A 340 4.37 -16.75 -11.19
CA SER A 340 5.78 -16.89 -11.56
C SER A 340 6.18 -16.43 -12.96
N GLY A 341 5.27 -16.52 -13.94
CA GLY A 341 5.53 -16.13 -15.33
C GLY A 341 5.59 -14.61 -15.53
N ALA A 342 5.82 -14.13 -16.75
CA ALA A 342 5.93 -12.70 -17.07
C ALA A 342 4.60 -12.00 -17.44
N HIS A 343 3.48 -12.65 -17.17
CA HIS A 343 2.14 -12.11 -17.43
C HIS A 343 1.86 -10.83 -16.63
N HIS A 344 1.06 -9.93 -17.18
CA HIS A 344 0.58 -8.73 -16.49
C HIS A 344 -0.93 -8.63 -16.58
N CYS A 345 -1.52 -7.93 -15.62
CA CYS A 345 -2.94 -7.64 -15.57
C CYS A 345 -3.12 -6.14 -15.34
N LYS A 346 -4.17 -5.58 -15.94
CA LYS A 346 -4.44 -4.15 -15.91
C LYS A 346 -5.95 -3.89 -15.81
N VAL A 347 -6.30 -2.64 -15.57
CA VAL A 347 -7.70 -2.20 -15.60
C VAL A 347 -8.13 -2.08 -17.06
N ALA A 348 -9.17 -2.82 -17.46
CA ALA A 348 -9.81 -2.60 -18.75
C ALA A 348 -10.80 -1.44 -18.68
N ARG A 349 -11.66 -1.46 -17.66
CA ARG A 349 -12.61 -0.39 -17.31
C ARG A 349 -13.20 -0.61 -15.92
N TRP A 350 -13.88 0.40 -15.36
CA TRP A 350 -14.77 0.21 -14.22
C TRP A 350 -15.98 1.15 -14.28
N SER A 351 -17.13 0.69 -13.80
CA SER A 351 -18.36 1.48 -13.73
C SER A 351 -19.29 1.00 -12.60
N PRO A 352 -20.25 1.85 -12.17
CA PRO A 352 -21.20 1.46 -11.13
C PRO A 352 -22.04 0.22 -11.41
N GLU A 353 -22.37 0.00 -12.69
CA GLU A 353 -23.32 -1.03 -13.11
C GLU A 353 -22.64 -2.38 -13.33
N LYS A 354 -21.32 -2.37 -13.60
CA LYS A 354 -20.58 -3.54 -14.07
C LYS A 354 -19.33 -3.86 -13.26
N GLY A 355 -19.07 -3.14 -12.18
CA GLY A 355 -17.91 -3.36 -11.32
C GLY A 355 -16.58 -3.04 -12.02
N VAL A 356 -15.52 -3.73 -11.61
CA VAL A 356 -14.17 -3.60 -12.16
C VAL A 356 -13.89 -4.67 -13.20
N TRP A 357 -13.38 -4.25 -14.36
CA TRP A 357 -13.00 -5.16 -15.43
C TRP A 357 -11.48 -5.23 -15.45
N VAL A 358 -10.96 -6.44 -15.26
CA VAL A 358 -9.52 -6.71 -15.27
C VAL A 358 -9.18 -7.51 -16.51
N ARG A 359 -8.14 -7.09 -17.23
CA ARG A 359 -7.63 -7.82 -18.39
C ARG A 359 -6.19 -8.22 -18.19
N CYS A 360 -5.90 -9.48 -18.47
CA CYS A 360 -4.57 -10.07 -18.31
C CYS A 360 -3.99 -10.49 -19.66
N PHE A 361 -2.67 -10.35 -19.77
CA PHE A 361 -1.93 -10.58 -21.01
C PHE A 361 -0.65 -11.39 -20.76
N THR A 362 -0.20 -12.10 -21.78
CA THR A 362 1.17 -12.63 -21.86
C THR A 362 2.18 -11.48 -21.94
N SER A 363 3.48 -11.79 -21.78
CA SER A 363 4.52 -10.77 -21.97
C SER A 363 4.48 -10.15 -23.36
N ARG A 364 4.00 -10.89 -24.37
CA ARG A 364 3.87 -10.46 -25.77
C ARG A 364 2.56 -9.73 -26.09
N GLY A 365 1.61 -9.72 -25.15
CA GLY A 365 0.32 -9.03 -25.31
C GLY A 365 -0.86 -9.91 -25.71
N ASP A 366 -0.71 -11.22 -25.76
CA ASP A 366 -1.84 -12.12 -26.01
C ASP A 366 -2.74 -12.20 -24.77
N PRO A 367 -4.07 -12.15 -24.89
CA PRO A 367 -4.95 -12.33 -23.74
C PRO A 367 -4.74 -13.68 -23.06
N ILE A 368 -4.66 -13.69 -21.73
CA ILE A 368 -4.41 -14.92 -20.95
C ILE A 368 -5.17 -14.90 -19.62
N ARG A 369 -5.48 -16.09 -19.10
CA ARG A 369 -5.92 -16.26 -17.72
C ARG A 369 -4.72 -16.20 -16.80
N ASN A 370 -4.65 -15.17 -15.98
CA ASN A 370 -3.64 -15.06 -14.95
C ASN A 370 -4.29 -14.69 -13.61
N PRO A 371 -3.81 -15.21 -12.47
CA PRO A 371 -4.22 -14.71 -11.17
C PRO A 371 -3.87 -13.22 -10.97
N PHE A 372 -4.65 -12.50 -10.20
CA PHE A 372 -4.39 -11.09 -9.91
C PHE A 372 -4.97 -10.66 -8.56
N LEU A 373 -4.46 -9.54 -8.06
CA LEU A 373 -5.03 -8.76 -6.98
C LEU A 373 -5.60 -7.48 -7.59
N VAL A 374 -6.81 -7.13 -7.19
CA VAL A 374 -7.47 -5.88 -7.59
C VAL A 374 -7.92 -5.14 -6.35
N SER A 375 -7.78 -3.82 -6.38
CA SER A 375 -8.27 -2.92 -5.33
C SER A 375 -9.05 -1.78 -5.94
N PHE A 376 -10.03 -1.30 -5.18
CA PHE A 376 -10.78 -0.08 -5.37
C PHE A 376 -10.61 0.79 -4.12
N ALA A 377 -10.35 2.07 -4.31
CA ALA A 377 -10.28 3.06 -3.24
C ALA A 377 -11.15 4.27 -3.58
N LEU A 378 -11.89 4.77 -2.58
CA LEU A 378 -12.70 5.99 -2.66
C LEU A 378 -12.03 7.16 -1.96
#